data_AF-A0A1D7YTY8-F1
#
_entry.id   AF-A0A1D7YTY8-F1
#
_cell.length_a   1.000
_cell.length_b   1.000
_cell.length_c   1.000
_cell.angle_alpha   90.00
_cell.angle_beta   90.00
_cell.angle_gamma   90.00
#
_symmetry.space_group_name_H-M   'P 1'
#
loop_
_entity.id
_entity.type
_entity.pdbx_description
1 polymer ?
#
loop_
_entity_poly.entity_id
_entity_poly.type
_entity_poly.pdbx_seq_one_letter_code
_entity_poly.pdbx_strand_id
1 'polypeptide(L)'
;MIIQRIYNAAIGATYDRAQITKDSKHVKKLDKIEFDCFNKKRATSGPSVHNPIKIAKSWKLAFLENMKRQKMIEDLNAPFEKTGILAKTKQIVKDIAKTIKKV
;
A
#
# COMPACT_ATOMS: atom_id res chain seq x y z
N MET A 1 7.04 3.95 -8.35
CA MET A 1 8.51 3.80 -8.16
C MET A 1 8.76 2.60 -7.22
N ILE A 2 9.61 1.63 -7.59
CA ILE A 2 9.71 0.32 -6.89
C ILE A 2 10.05 0.46 -5.40
N ILE A 3 10.96 1.37 -5.03
CA ILE A 3 11.38 1.57 -3.63
C ILE A 3 10.22 2.06 -2.75
N GLN A 4 9.45 3.03 -3.25
CA GLN A 4 8.31 3.58 -2.53
C GLN A 4 7.20 2.54 -2.34
N ARG A 5 7.00 1.66 -3.35
CA ARG A 5 6.09 0.52 -3.25
C ARG A 5 6.46 -0.41 -2.10
N ILE A 6 7.74 -0.79 -2.02
CA ILE A 6 8.27 -1.68 -0.97
C ILE A 6 8.08 -1.05 0.40
N TYR A 7 8.45 0.23 0.56
CA TYR A 7 8.32 0.96 1.81
C TYR A 7 6.86 1.04 2.29
N ASN A 8 5.96 1.48 1.41
CA ASN A 8 4.52 1.56 1.72
C ASN A 8 3.93 0.19 2.05
N ALA A 9 4.37 -0.87 1.35
CA ALA A 9 3.92 -2.22 1.61
C ALA A 9 4.38 -2.75 2.98
N ALA A 10 5.60 -2.44 3.39
CA ALA A 10 6.12 -2.81 4.71
C ALA A 10 5.38 -2.09 5.85
N ILE A 11 5.09 -0.79 5.69
CA ILE A 11 4.26 -0.03 6.62
C ILE A 11 2.86 -0.63 6.70
N GLY A 12 2.21 -0.83 5.55
CA GLY A 12 0.86 -1.41 5.47
C GLY A 12 0.78 -2.78 6.13
N ALA A 13 1.77 -3.64 5.89
CA ALA A 13 1.86 -4.95 6.54
C ALA A 13 1.94 -4.83 8.07
N THR A 14 2.75 -3.91 8.57
CA THR A 14 2.90 -3.69 10.01
C THR A 14 1.60 -3.23 10.66
N TYR A 15 0.90 -2.27 10.04
CA TYR A 15 -0.41 -1.82 10.50
C TYR A 15 -1.46 -2.93 10.43
N ASP A 16 -1.53 -3.70 9.35
CA ASP A 16 -2.49 -4.80 9.21
C ASP A 16 -2.28 -5.85 10.31
N ARG A 17 -1.02 -6.22 10.59
CA ARG A 17 -0.70 -7.20 11.64
C ARG A 17 -0.96 -6.66 13.06
N ALA A 18 -0.68 -5.39 13.31
CA ALA A 18 -0.99 -4.73 14.57
C ALA A 18 -2.51 -4.69 14.81
N GLN A 19 -3.27 -4.31 13.78
CA GLN A 19 -4.73 -4.25 13.84
C GLN A 19 -5.36 -5.63 14.04
N ILE A 20 -4.94 -6.65 13.28
CA ILE A 20 -5.43 -8.02 13.50
C ILE A 20 -5.17 -8.47 14.95
N THR A 21 -4.02 -8.13 15.52
CA THR A 21 -3.71 -8.49 16.91
C THR A 21 -4.60 -7.76 17.90
N LYS A 22 -4.84 -6.46 17.70
CA LYS A 22 -5.76 -5.66 18.52
C LYS A 22 -7.19 -6.19 18.43
N ASP A 23 -7.70 -6.32 17.21
CA ASP A 23 -9.08 -6.68 16.92
C ASP A 23 -9.39 -8.13 17.32
N SER A 24 -8.41 -9.03 17.25
CA SER A 24 -8.57 -10.42 17.69
C SER A 24 -8.94 -10.57 19.18
N LYS A 25 -8.63 -9.58 20.01
CA LYS A 25 -9.00 -9.55 21.45
C LYS A 25 -10.42 -9.07 21.68
N HIS A 26 -11.01 -8.37 20.72
CA HIS A 26 -12.28 -7.66 20.87
C HIS A 26 -13.24 -7.91 19.70
N VAL A 27 -13.13 -9.06 19.03
CA VAL A 27 -13.92 -9.40 17.82
C VAL A 27 -15.42 -9.16 17.99
N LYS A 28 -15.98 -9.49 19.17
CA LYS A 28 -17.40 -9.33 19.48
C LYS A 28 -17.87 -7.86 19.59
N LYS A 29 -16.93 -6.92 19.64
CA LYS A 29 -17.19 -5.47 19.76
C LYS A 29 -16.98 -4.71 18.46
N LEU A 30 -16.49 -5.39 17.41
CA LEU A 30 -16.32 -4.77 16.10
C LEU A 30 -17.69 -4.53 15.48
N ASP A 31 -17.87 -3.38 14.83
CA ASP A 31 -19.02 -3.20 13.97
C ASP A 31 -18.92 -4.09 12.71
N LYS A 32 -19.97 -4.10 11.88
CA LYS A 32 -20.01 -4.95 10.69
C LYS A 32 -18.87 -4.65 9.70
N ILE A 33 -18.55 -3.38 9.46
CA ILE A 33 -17.53 -2.95 8.50
C ILE A 33 -16.15 -3.30 9.04
N GLU A 34 -15.91 -3.03 10.31
CA GLU A 34 -14.66 -3.39 11.00
C GLU A 34 -14.45 -4.90 11.00
N PHE A 35 -15.50 -5.68 11.26
CA PHE A 35 -15.44 -7.14 11.24
C PHE A 35 -15.12 -7.69 9.84
N ASP A 36 -15.74 -7.15 8.79
CA ASP A 36 -15.46 -7.54 7.41
C ASP A 36 -14.02 -7.20 7.01
N CYS A 37 -13.56 -6.00 7.40
CA CYS A 37 -12.18 -5.57 7.18
C CYS A 37 -11.18 -6.49 7.90
N PHE A 38 -11.44 -6.78 9.18
CA PHE A 38 -10.65 -7.72 9.99
C PHE A 38 -10.58 -9.10 9.34
N ASN A 39 -11.73 -9.66 8.92
CA ASN A 39 -11.78 -10.97 8.29
C ASN A 39 -11.02 -11.01 6.96
N LYS A 40 -11.13 -9.96 6.14
CA LYS A 40 -10.39 -9.87 4.88
C LYS A 40 -8.88 -9.84 5.11
N LYS A 41 -8.40 -9.03 6.07
CA LYS A 41 -6.97 -8.98 6.43
C LYS A 41 -6.48 -10.30 7.03
N ARG A 42 -7.31 -10.94 7.86
CA ARG A 42 -7.02 -12.24 8.48
C ARG A 42 -6.98 -13.37 7.45
N ALA A 43 -7.86 -13.35 6.45
CA ALA A 43 -7.89 -14.36 5.38
C ALA A 43 -6.61 -14.31 4.53
N THR A 44 -6.06 -13.12 4.26
CA THR A 44 -4.87 -12.96 3.42
C THR A 44 -3.55 -13.10 4.18
N SER A 45 -3.51 -12.76 5.47
CA SER A 45 -2.26 -12.73 6.26
C SER A 45 -2.23 -13.71 7.45
N GLY A 46 -3.33 -14.41 7.71
CA GLY A 46 -3.48 -15.38 8.79
C GLY A 46 -3.95 -14.78 10.13
N PRO A 47 -4.26 -15.63 11.12
CA PRO A 47 -4.74 -15.21 12.44
C PRO A 47 -3.65 -14.50 13.25
N SER A 48 -4.04 -13.88 14.39
CA SER A 48 -3.07 -13.44 15.40
C SER A 48 -2.41 -14.67 16.05
N VAL A 49 -1.10 -14.59 16.26
CA VAL A 49 -0.27 -15.68 16.78
C VAL A 49 0.84 -15.11 17.67
N HIS A 50 1.29 -15.89 18.65
CA HIS A 50 2.36 -15.47 19.57
C HIS A 50 3.75 -16.01 19.20
N ASN A 51 3.83 -17.02 18.34
CA ASN A 51 5.10 -17.61 17.93
C ASN A 51 5.86 -16.67 16.97
N PRO A 52 7.12 -16.27 17.26
CA PRO A 52 7.88 -15.33 16.44
C PRO A 52 8.04 -15.72 14.97
N ILE A 53 8.27 -17.01 14.69
CA ILE A 53 8.42 -17.52 13.32
C ILE A 53 7.09 -17.38 12.56
N LYS A 54 5.97 -17.71 13.22
CA LYS A 54 4.65 -17.55 12.62
C LYS A 54 4.28 -16.07 12.43
N ILE A 55 4.67 -15.19 13.35
CA ILE A 55 4.52 -13.74 13.21
C ILE A 55 5.24 -13.26 11.96
N ALA A 56 6.51 -13.63 11.77
CA ALA A 56 7.29 -13.23 10.59
C ALA A 56 6.67 -13.77 9.28
N LYS A 57 6.18 -15.02 9.28
CA LYS A 57 5.46 -15.60 8.13
C LYS A 57 4.18 -14.81 7.80
N SER A 58 3.36 -14.52 8.79
CA SER A 58 2.14 -13.73 8.62
C SER A 58 2.42 -12.29 8.17
N TRP A 59 3.49 -11.66 8.68
CA TRP A 59 3.92 -10.35 8.22
C TRP A 59 4.36 -10.38 6.76
N LYS A 60 5.12 -11.41 6.35
CA LYS A 60 5.51 -11.60 4.94
C LYS A 60 4.29 -11.73 4.03
N LEU A 61 3.25 -12.47 4.45
CA LEU A 61 2.00 -12.59 3.68
C LEU A 61 1.28 -11.24 3.56
N ALA A 62 1.16 -10.49 4.66
CA ALA A 62 0.60 -9.14 4.64
C ALA A 62 1.40 -8.18 3.73
N PHE A 63 2.72 -8.28 3.75
CA PHE A 63 3.61 -7.52 2.87
C PHE A 63 3.38 -7.82 1.39
N LEU A 64 3.32 -9.11 1.02
CA LEU A 64 3.06 -9.51 -0.37
C LEU A 64 1.70 -9.03 -0.87
N GLU A 65 0.68 -9.07 -0.01
CA GLU A 65 -0.65 -8.57 -0.36
C GLU A 65 -0.65 -7.05 -0.52
N ASN A 66 0.04 -6.33 0.37
CA ASN A 66 0.20 -4.88 0.23
C ASN A 66 1.03 -4.50 -1.01
N MET A 67 2.03 -5.28 -1.40
CA MET A 67 2.76 -5.08 -2.66
C MET A 67 1.83 -5.15 -3.88
N LYS A 68 0.89 -6.10 -3.90
CA LYS A 68 -0.13 -6.18 -4.96
C LYS A 68 -1.06 -4.97 -4.93
N ARG A 69 -1.52 -4.56 -3.74
CA ARG A 69 -2.38 -3.39 -3.57
C ARG A 69 -1.70 -2.11 -4.06
N GLN A 70 -0.43 -1.90 -3.72
CA GLN A 70 0.32 -0.74 -4.18
C GLN A 70 0.50 -0.75 -5.70
N LYS A 71 0.79 -1.93 -6.29
CA LYS A 71 0.82 -2.07 -7.76
C LYS A 71 -0.53 -1.70 -8.38
N MET A 72 -1.63 -2.20 -7.83
CA MET A 72 -2.97 -1.88 -8.30
C MET A 72 -3.27 -0.37 -8.21
N ILE A 73 -2.88 0.29 -7.12
CA ILE A 73 -3.03 1.75 -6.96
C ILE A 73 -2.19 2.49 -8.00
N GLU A 74 -0.94 2.07 -8.23
CA GLU A 74 -0.10 2.64 -9.28
C GLU A 74 -0.72 2.47 -10.67
N ASP A 75 -1.25 1.29 -10.97
CA ASP A 75 -1.90 0.99 -12.26
C ASP A 75 -3.18 1.84 -12.44
N LEU A 76 -3.97 2.04 -11.37
CA LEU A 76 -5.15 2.91 -11.37
C LEU A 76 -4.80 4.40 -11.49
N ASN A 77 -3.66 4.83 -10.93
CA ASN A 77 -3.21 6.21 -10.97
C ASN A 77 -2.46 6.55 -12.27
N ALA A 78 -1.93 5.56 -12.99
CA ALA A 78 -1.13 5.77 -14.20
C ALA A 78 -1.80 6.65 -15.29
N PRO A 79 -3.13 6.57 -15.53
CA PRO A 79 -3.80 7.47 -16.48
C PRO A 79 -3.79 8.93 -16.02
N PHE A 80 -3.93 9.17 -14.72
CA PHE A 80 -3.97 10.51 -14.12
C PHE A 80 -2.57 11.15 -14.03
N GLU A 81 -1.52 10.36 -13.86
CA GLU A 81 -0.15 10.87 -13.88
C GLU A 81 0.26 11.43 -15.26
N LYS A 82 -0.29 10.87 -16.36
CA LYS A 82 -0.01 11.34 -17.72
C LYS A 82 -0.80 12.60 -18.11
N THR A 83 -1.94 12.84 -17.49
CA THR A 83 -2.85 13.96 -17.82
C THR A 83 -2.85 15.09 -16.79
N GLY A 84 -2.24 14.88 -15.62
CA GLY A 84 -2.21 15.85 -14.52
C GLY A 84 -1.34 17.08 -14.77
N ILE A 85 -1.52 18.10 -13.91
CA ILE A 85 -0.78 19.37 -13.91
C ILE A 85 0.74 19.12 -13.96
N LEU A 86 1.24 18.11 -13.25
CA LEU A 86 2.65 17.71 -13.26
C LEU A 86 3.18 17.32 -14.66
N ALA A 87 2.39 16.65 -15.48
CA ALA A 87 2.77 16.32 -16.85
C ALA A 87 2.85 17.59 -17.72
N LYS A 88 1.91 18.53 -17.55
CA LYS A 88 1.94 19.84 -18.20
C LYS A 88 3.15 20.68 -17.75
N THR A 89 3.45 20.74 -16.46
CA THR A 89 4.60 21.48 -15.92
C THR A 89 5.92 20.90 -16.42
N LYS A 90 6.04 19.56 -16.49
CA LYS A 90 7.24 18.90 -17.02
C LYS A 90 7.44 19.19 -18.52
N GLN A 91 6.35 19.30 -19.27
CA GLN A 91 6.38 19.71 -20.67
C GLN A 91 6.82 21.18 -20.82
N ILE A 92 6.23 22.09 -20.04
CA ILE A 92 6.59 23.52 -20.02
C ILE A 92 8.08 23.71 -19.71
N VAL A 93 8.61 23.04 -18.68
CA VAL A 93 10.05 23.12 -18.34
C VAL A 93 10.93 22.60 -19.47
N LYS A 94 10.52 21.51 -20.15
CA LYS A 94 11.24 20.98 -21.33
C LYS A 94 11.26 21.97 -22.48
N ASP A 95 10.14 22.64 -22.72
CA ASP A 95 9.99 23.60 -23.80
C ASP A 95 10.82 24.86 -23.53
N ILE A 96 10.81 25.37 -22.29
CA ILE A 96 11.69 26.46 -21.85
C ILE A 96 13.17 26.10 -22.04
N ALA A 97 13.60 24.91 -21.59
CA ALA A 97 14.98 24.47 -21.71
C ALA A 97 15.45 24.33 -23.18
N LYS A 98 14.54 23.92 -24.09
CA LYS A 98 14.82 23.86 -25.54
C LYS A 98 14.99 25.24 -26.16
N THR A 99 14.20 26.21 -25.73
CA THR A 99 14.28 27.59 -26.20
C THR A 99 15.57 28.25 -25.73
N ILE A 100 15.97 28.03 -24.47
CA ILE A 100 17.25 28.55 -23.93
C ILE A 100 18.46 27.92 -24.63
N LYS A 101 18.39 26.64 -25.03
CA LYS A 101 19.48 25.96 -25.76
C LYS A 101 19.64 26.37 -27.23
N LYS A 102 18.64 27.07 -27.80
CA LYS A 102 18.64 27.53 -29.19
C LYS A 102 19.09 28.99 -29.33
N VAL A 103 19.25 29.71 -28.22
CA VAL A 103 19.88 31.04 -28.12
C VAL A 103 21.35 30.83 -27.76
#